data_AF-A0A7Y5MN87-F1
#
_entry.id   AF-A0A7Y5MN87-F1
#
_cell.length_a   1.000
_cell.length_b   1.000
_cell.length_c   1.000
_cell.angle_alpha   90.00
_cell.angle_beta   90.00
_cell.angle_gamma   90.00
#
_symmetry.space_group_name_H-M   'P 1'
#
loop_
_entity.id
_entity.type
_entity.pdbx_description
1 polymer ?
#
loop_
_entity_poly.entity_id
_entity_poly.type
_entity_poly.pdbx_seq_one_letter_code
_entity_poly.pdbx_strand_id
1 'polypeptide(L)' 'MTRHISFLTLLLFVSFPSVAAPYEANWESIDSRPLPAWFDEAKFGIFIHWGVYSVPSWGPKGK' A
#
# COMPACT_ATOMS: atom_id res chain seq x y z
N MET A 1 2.25 -25.75 -37.93
CA MET A 1 1.73 -24.39 -37.64
C MET A 1 0.77 -24.36 -36.44
N THR A 2 -0.21 -25.25 -36.37
CA THR A 2 -1.21 -25.35 -35.26
C THR A 2 -0.65 -25.67 -33.87
N ARG A 3 0.46 -26.43 -33.76
CA ARG A 3 1.09 -26.75 -32.46
C ARG A 3 1.75 -25.55 -31.76
N HIS A 4 2.33 -24.63 -32.53
CA HIS A 4 2.91 -23.40 -31.98
C HIS A 4 1.84 -22.43 -31.51
N ILE A 5 0.73 -22.34 -32.26
CA ILE A 5 -0.43 -21.53 -31.87
C ILE A 5 -1.03 -22.06 -30.58
N SER A 6 -1.24 -23.38 -30.45
CA SER A 6 -1.77 -24.01 -29.23
C SER A 6 -0.86 -23.82 -28.00
N PHE A 7 0.47 -23.79 -28.19
CA PHE A 7 1.42 -23.47 -27.12
C PHE A 7 1.37 -22.00 -26.72
N LEU A 8 1.21 -21.09 -27.67
CA LEU A 8 1.07 -19.65 -27.42
C LEU A 8 -0.22 -19.35 -26.64
N THR A 9 -1.34 -20.01 -26.99
CA THR A 9 -2.62 -19.85 -26.28
C THR A 9 -2.56 -20.39 -24.85
N LEU A 10 -1.81 -21.48 -24.61
CA LEU A 10 -1.60 -22.03 -23.27
C LEU A 10 -0.75 -21.10 -22.38
N LEU A 11 0.29 -20.47 -22.96
CA LEU A 11 1.14 -19.49 -22.29
C LEU A 11 0.38 -18.20 -21.89
N LEU A 12 -0.58 -17.79 -22.71
CA LEU A 12 -1.45 -16.64 -22.43
C LEU A 12 -2.41 -16.88 -21.25
N PHE A 13 -2.86 -18.11 -21.01
CA PHE A 13 -3.75 -18.45 -19.87
C PHE A 13 -3.05 -18.47 -18.51
N VAL A 14 -1.74 -18.67 -18.46
CA VAL A 14 -0.95 -18.72 -17.21
C VAL A 14 -0.64 -17.31 -16.67
N SER A 15 -0.79 -16.27 -17.50
CA SER A 15 -0.38 -14.90 -17.18
C SER A 15 -1.48 -14.04 -16.56
N PHE A 16 -2.51 -14.64 -15.96
CA PHE A 16 -3.50 -13.85 -15.22
C PHE A 16 -2.79 -13.16 -14.04
N PRO A 17 -2.83 -11.82 -13.95
CA PRO A 17 -2.26 -11.13 -12.81
C PRO A 17 -2.99 -11.61 -11.57
N SER A 18 -2.24 -12.17 -10.62
CA SER A 18 -2.78 -12.53 -9.32
C SER A 18 -3.34 -11.26 -8.69
N VAL A 19 -4.66 -11.17 -8.59
CA VAL A 19 -5.30 -10.19 -7.70
C VAL A 19 -4.71 -10.46 -6.32
N ALA A 20 -4.10 -9.44 -5.70
CA ALA A 20 -3.52 -9.58 -4.38
C ALA A 20 -4.59 -10.14 -3.44
N ALA A 21 -4.29 -11.26 -2.79
CA ALA A 21 -5.19 -11.84 -1.79
C ALA A 21 -5.44 -10.81 -0.68
N PRO A 22 -6.66 -10.76 -0.11
CA PRO A 22 -6.94 -9.88 1.02
C PRO A 22 -6.01 -10.20 2.19
N TYR A 23 -5.70 -9.18 3.01
CA TYR A 23 -4.93 -9.38 4.23
C TYR A 23 -5.72 -10.22 5.25
N GLU A 24 -5.02 -11.13 5.91
CA GLU A 24 -5.55 -11.93 7.01
C GLU A 24 -5.41 -11.17 8.34
N ALA A 25 -6.22 -11.52 9.34
CA ALA A 25 -6.18 -10.93 10.67
C ALA A 25 -5.01 -11.46 11.54
N ASN A 26 -3.80 -11.54 10.97
CA ASN A 26 -2.56 -11.91 11.65
C ASN A 26 -1.40 -10.98 11.24
N TRP A 27 -0.38 -10.90 12.09
CA TRP A 27 0.72 -9.95 11.92
C TRP A 27 1.56 -10.26 10.68
N GLU A 28 1.79 -11.54 10.40
CA GLU A 28 2.58 -12.01 9.26
C GLU A 28 1.99 -11.51 7.94
N SER A 29 0.66 -11.56 7.80
CA SER A 29 -0.04 -11.03 6.62
C SER A 29 0.00 -9.50 6.58
N ILE A 30 -0.31 -8.85 7.70
CA ILE A 30 -0.42 -7.39 7.78
C ILE A 30 0.93 -6.70 7.51
N ASP A 31 2.04 -7.25 8.00
CA ASP A 31 3.38 -6.69 7.82
C ASP A 31 3.98 -6.96 6.43
N SER A 32 3.40 -7.86 5.64
CA SER A 32 3.81 -8.12 4.26
C SER A 32 3.46 -6.99 3.28
N ARG A 33 2.67 -6.00 3.73
CA ARG A 33 2.22 -4.88 2.90
C ARG A 33 3.40 -4.04 2.41
N PRO A 34 3.60 -3.87 1.09
CA PRO A 34 4.65 -3.00 0.59
C PRO A 34 4.32 -1.53 0.89
N LEU A 35 5.36 -0.73 1.12
CA LEU A 35 5.21 0.72 1.23
C LEU A 35 4.69 1.27 -0.11
N PRO A 36 3.61 2.07 -0.14
CA PRO A 36 3.13 2.67 -1.38
C PRO A 36 4.20 3.59 -1.99
N ALA A 37 4.45 3.47 -3.29
CA ALA A 37 5.50 4.21 -3.99
C ALA A 37 5.38 5.72 -3.80
N TRP A 38 4.17 6.28 -3.86
CA TRP A 38 3.93 7.71 -3.66
C TRP A 38 4.37 8.20 -2.26
N PHE A 39 4.25 7.36 -1.23
CA PHE A 39 4.62 7.72 0.13
C PHE A 39 6.13 7.62 0.32
N ASP A 40 6.78 6.65 -0.32
CA ASP A 40 8.24 6.61 -0.35
C ASP A 40 8.79 7.81 -1.13
N GLU A 41 8.28 8.07 -2.34
CA GLU A 41 8.74 9.16 -3.21
C GLU A 41 8.50 10.55 -2.61
N ALA A 42 7.40 10.74 -1.88
CA ALA A 42 7.10 11.98 -1.17
C ALA A 42 8.03 12.16 0.04
N LYS A 43 9.16 12.83 -0.16
CA LYS A 43 10.16 13.07 0.91
C LYS A 43 9.80 14.19 1.89
N PHE A 44 8.72 14.93 1.64
CA PHE A 44 8.27 16.05 2.48
C PHE A 44 6.76 16.02 2.68
N GLY A 45 6.33 16.23 3.93
CA GLY A 45 4.92 16.30 4.31
C GLY A 45 4.69 17.34 5.40
N ILE A 46 3.47 17.88 5.45
CA ILE A 46 3.04 18.86 6.45
C ILE A 46 2.08 18.14 7.39
N PHE A 47 2.38 18.17 8.70
CA PHE A 47 1.45 17.66 9.71
C PHE A 47 0.74 18.80 10.42
N ILE A 48 -0.59 18.78 10.38
CA ILE A 48 -1.44 19.82 10.96
C ILE A 48 -2.11 19.28 12.22
N HIS A 49 -1.82 19.91 13.36
CA HIS A 49 -2.55 19.70 14.59
C HIS A 49 -3.61 20.79 14.72
N TRP A 50 -4.82 20.48 14.27
CA TRP A 50 -5.96 21.38 14.38
C TRP A 50 -7.15 20.71 15.05
N GLY A 51 -7.74 21.38 16.03
CA GLY A 51 -8.92 20.94 16.76
C GLY A 51 -9.35 21.97 17.81
N VAL A 52 -10.34 21.65 18.63
CA VAL A 52 -10.85 22.58 19.67
C VAL A 52 -9.80 22.96 20.71
N TYR A 53 -8.77 22.15 20.91
CA TYR A 53 -7.60 22.47 21.74
C TYR A 53 -6.77 23.66 21.22
N SER A 54 -6.89 23.97 19.92
CA SER A 54 -6.24 25.15 19.32
C SER A 54 -6.90 26.45 19.77
N VAL A 55 -8.13 26.43 20.28
CA VAL A 55 -8.85 27.62 20.78
C VAL A 55 -8.19 28.20 22.04
N PRO A 56 -7.98 27.44 23.13
CA PRO A 56 -7.24 27.95 24.29
C PRO A 56 -5.74 28.13 24.01
N SER A 57 -5.19 27.47 22.98
CA SER A 57 -3.80 27.60 22.54
C SER A 57 -2.77 27.53 23.67
N TRP A 58 -2.97 26.61 24.62
CA TRP A 58 -2.15 26.51 25.82
C TRP A 58 -1.76 25.06 26.12
N GLY A 59 -0.52 24.87 26.56
CA GLY A 59 0.00 23.62 27.11
C GLY A 59 1.26 23.91 27.93
N PRO A 60 1.60 23.06 28.91
CA PRO A 60 2.86 23.20 29.63
C PRO A 60 4.03 23.02 28.66
N LYS A 61 5.05 23.89 28.76
CA LYS A 61 6.33 23.60 28.13
C LYS A 61 6.89 22.32 28.78
N GLY A 62 7.40 21.39 27.97
CA GLY A 62 8.08 20.20 28.49
C GLY A 62 9.16 20.55 29.51
N LYS A 63 9.57 19.58 30.33
CA LYS A 63 10.63 19.77 31.32
C LYS A 63 11.90 20.34 30.70
#